data_AF-A0A7W8TD97-F1
#
_entry.id   AF-A0A7W8TD97-F1
#
_cell.length_a   1.000
_cell.length_b   1.000
_cell.length_c   1.000
_cell.angle_alpha   90.00
_cell.angle_beta   90.00
_cell.angle_gamma   90.00
#
_symmetry.space_group_name_H-M   'P 1'
#
loop_
_entity.id
_entity.type
_entity.pdbx_description
1 polymer ?
#
loop_
_entity_poly.entity_id
_entity_poly.type
_entity_poly.pdbx_seq_one_letter_code
_entity_poly.pdbx_strand_id
1 'polypeptide(L)'
;MNPSDWLDTGCRPPQRLPDAVDAALAYLTHALGHPLYCRWTLAMLKRGCPSLADAKREHPAVFALLLEHDAAIEYWERGRLRVVPESAAPTARRRAGAHAAPAPPALLSRGTG
;
A
#
# COMPACT_ATOMS: atom_id res chain seq x y z
N MET A 1 17.84 -10.85 -5.45
CA MET A 1 18.03 -9.39 -5.64
C MET A 1 17.40 -8.69 -4.45
N ASN A 2 18.12 -7.76 -3.82
CA ASN A 2 17.58 -6.99 -2.70
C ASN A 2 17.13 -5.61 -3.22
N PRO A 3 15.90 -5.13 -2.93
CA PRO A 3 15.44 -3.81 -3.34
C PRO A 3 16.40 -2.67 -2.96
N SER A 4 17.07 -2.76 -1.81
CA SER A 4 18.05 -1.77 -1.31
C SER A 4 19.29 -1.56 -2.20
N ASP A 5 19.50 -2.42 -3.20
CA ASP A 5 20.58 -2.29 -4.19
C ASP A 5 20.30 -1.22 -5.26
N TRP A 6 19.08 -0.68 -5.29
CA TRP A 6 18.58 0.22 -6.32
C TRP A 6 18.30 1.62 -5.79
N LEU A 7 18.70 2.64 -6.55
CA LEU A 7 18.40 4.04 -6.28
C LEU A 7 17.26 4.51 -7.18
N ASP A 8 16.23 5.10 -6.57
CA ASP A 8 15.24 5.89 -7.27
C ASP A 8 15.79 7.30 -7.54
N THR A 9 15.96 7.61 -8.82
CA THR A 9 16.39 8.94 -9.29
C THR A 9 15.23 9.83 -9.73
N GLY A 10 13.99 9.32 -9.68
CA GLY A 10 12.76 10.08 -9.93
C GLY A 10 12.36 11.00 -8.77
N CYS A 11 12.78 10.67 -7.54
CA CYS A 11 12.70 11.55 -6.37
C CYS A 11 13.94 12.47 -6.25
N ARG A 12 13.74 13.69 -5.74
CA ARG A 12 14.84 14.60 -5.36
C ARG A 12 14.79 14.91 -3.86
N PRO A 13 15.86 14.63 -3.09
CA PRO A 13 17.10 13.95 -3.52
C PRO A 13 16.87 12.47 -3.89
N PRO A 14 17.75 11.85 -4.71
CA PRO A 14 17.67 10.43 -5.03
C PRO A 14 17.69 9.57 -3.77
N GLN A 15 16.81 8.57 -3.70
CA GLN A 15 16.61 7.76 -2.50
C GLN A 15 16.76 6.27 -2.81
N ARG A 16 17.36 5.51 -1.89
CA ARG A 16 17.42 4.05 -2.02
C ARG A 16 16.02 3.46 -1.85
N LEU A 17 15.72 2.41 -2.63
CA LEU A 17 14.48 1.66 -2.47
C LEU A 17 14.49 0.91 -1.11
N PRO A 18 13.41 0.98 -0.32
CA PRO A 18 13.33 0.26 0.94
C PRO A 18 13.29 -1.27 0.74
N ASP A 19 13.97 -2.02 1.60
CA ASP A 19 13.96 -3.49 1.61
C ASP A 19 12.81 -4.11 2.42
N ALA A 20 12.34 -3.42 3.45
CA ALA A 20 11.19 -3.83 4.23
C ALA A 20 9.87 -3.61 3.47
N VAL A 21 8.97 -4.58 3.52
CA VAL A 21 7.66 -4.53 2.81
C VAL A 21 6.84 -3.32 3.25
N ASP A 22 6.78 -3.03 4.55
CA ASP A 22 6.03 -1.89 5.07
C ASP A 22 6.62 -0.55 4.59
N ALA A 23 7.95 -0.46 4.54
CA ALA A 23 8.65 0.73 4.06
C ALA A 23 8.48 0.92 2.54
N ALA A 24 8.48 -0.17 1.77
CA ALA A 24 8.20 -0.15 0.34
C ALA A 24 6.75 0.29 0.05
N LEU A 25 5.78 -0.18 0.84
CA LEU A 25 4.38 0.24 0.71
C LEU A 25 4.20 1.72 1.04
N ALA A 26 4.86 2.22 2.08
CA ALA A 26 4.83 3.64 2.43
C ALA A 26 5.45 4.52 1.32
N TYR A 27 6.63 4.13 0.82
CA TYR A 27 7.31 4.81 -0.28
C TYR A 27 6.45 4.85 -1.54
N LEU A 28 5.87 3.71 -1.95
CA LEU A 28 5.04 3.66 -3.14
C LEU A 28 3.71 4.41 -2.97
N THR A 29 3.11 4.38 -1.77
CA THR A 29 1.91 5.18 -1.46
C THR A 29 2.20 6.67 -1.60
N HIS A 30 3.38 7.11 -1.14
CA HIS A 30 3.81 8.49 -1.29
C HIS A 30 4.07 8.85 -2.76
N ALA A 31 4.80 8.00 -3.50
CA ALA A 31 5.15 8.24 -4.90
C ALA A 31 3.93 8.23 -5.84
N LEU A 32 2.95 7.37 -5.57
CA LEU A 32 1.74 7.22 -6.40
C LEU A 32 0.58 8.11 -5.94
N GLY A 33 0.67 8.71 -4.74
CA GLY A 33 -0.36 9.56 -4.17
C GLY A 33 -1.64 8.82 -3.73
N HIS A 34 -1.61 7.48 -3.67
CA HIS A 34 -2.74 6.69 -3.19
C HIS A 34 -2.28 5.43 -2.45
N PRO A 35 -3.01 4.97 -1.41
CA PRO A 35 -2.64 3.80 -0.63
C PRO A 35 -2.64 2.53 -1.49
N LEU A 36 -1.52 1.80 -1.48
CA LEU A 36 -1.40 0.52 -2.19
C LEU A 36 -1.89 -0.67 -1.37
N TYR A 37 -1.71 -0.60 -0.05
CA TYR A 37 -2.12 -1.62 0.89
C TYR A 37 -2.25 -0.99 2.28
N CYS A 38 -3.47 -0.87 2.78
CA CYS A 38 -3.80 -0.32 4.08
C CYS A 38 -4.61 -1.32 4.88
N ARG A 39 -4.15 -1.57 6.11
CA ARG A 39 -4.93 -2.32 7.09
C ARG A 39 -5.77 -1.35 7.90
N TRP A 40 -7.08 -1.52 7.79
CA TRP A 40 -8.07 -0.76 8.54
C TRP A 40 -8.51 -1.55 9.76
N THR A 41 -8.59 -0.85 10.88
CA THR A 41 -9.23 -1.32 12.11
C THR A 41 -10.23 -0.27 12.57
N LEU A 42 -11.18 -0.67 13.41
CA LEU A 42 -12.17 0.27 13.95
C LEU A 42 -11.50 1.43 14.71
N ALA A 43 -10.36 1.17 15.37
CA ALA A 43 -9.58 2.18 16.07
C ALA A 43 -8.93 3.19 15.11
N MET A 44 -8.38 2.74 13.99
CA MET A 44 -7.84 3.64 12.95
C MET A 44 -8.94 4.51 12.35
N LEU A 45 -10.09 3.91 12.03
CA LEU A 45 -11.21 4.62 11.42
C LEU A 45 -11.75 5.72 12.34
N LYS A 46 -11.87 5.43 13.65
CA LYS A 46 -12.29 6.40 14.67
C LYS A 46 -11.28 7.51 14.94
N ARG A 47 -10.00 7.32 14.62
CA ARG A 47 -8.97 8.38 14.75
C ARG A 47 -9.03 9.37 13.59
N GLY A 48 -9.38 8.89 12.39
CA GLY A 48 -9.46 9.72 11.19
C GLY A 48 -10.76 10.52 11.09
N CYS A 49 -11.86 10.01 11.66
CA CYS A 49 -13.18 10.62 11.53
C CYS A 49 -13.73 11.07 12.90
N PRO A 50 -14.31 12.28 13.01
CA PRO A 50 -14.87 12.79 14.25
C PRO A 50 -16.14 12.04 14.72
N SER A 51 -16.80 11.28 13.84
CA SER A 51 -17.94 10.44 14.18
C SER A 51 -17.99 9.13 13.37
N LEU A 52 -18.74 8.13 13.87
CA LEU A 52 -19.01 6.89 13.14
C LEU A 52 -19.83 7.13 11.86
N ALA A 53 -20.67 8.17 11.84
CA ALA A 53 -21.43 8.54 10.66
C ALA A 53 -20.53 9.09 9.55
N ASP A 54 -19.53 9.91 9.91
CA ASP A 54 -18.52 10.40 8.96
C ASP A 54 -17.66 9.24 8.45
N ALA A 55 -17.24 8.33 9.33
CA ALA A 55 -16.50 7.12 8.94
C ALA A 55 -17.27 6.26 7.92
N LYS A 56 -18.58 6.08 8.12
CA LYS A 56 -19.44 5.35 7.15
C LYS A 56 -19.57 6.11 5.83
N ARG A 57 -19.61 7.45 5.86
CA ARG A 57 -19.73 8.29 4.65
C ARG A 57 -18.45 8.28 3.83
N GLU A 58 -17.29 8.37 4.49
CA GLU A 58 -15.99 8.47 3.83
C GLU A 58 -15.48 7.10 3.37
N HIS A 59 -15.65 6.05 4.18
CA HIS A 59 -15.19 4.70 3.86
C HIS A 59 -16.30 3.65 4.04
N PRO A 60 -17.38 3.69 3.23
CA PRO A 60 -18.54 2.81 3.41
C PRO A 60 -18.20 1.32 3.31
N ALA A 61 -17.33 0.94 2.39
CA ALA A 61 -16.93 -0.47 2.20
C ALA A 61 -16.07 -1.02 3.35
N VAL A 62 -15.13 -0.21 3.85
CA VAL A 62 -14.32 -0.55 5.03
C VAL A 62 -15.22 -0.65 6.27
N PHE A 63 -16.12 0.31 6.44
CA PHE A 63 -17.05 0.34 7.57
C PHE A 63 -17.93 -0.90 7.61
N ALA A 64 -18.52 -1.29 6.47
CA ALA A 64 -19.35 -2.49 6.38
C ALA A 64 -18.58 -3.76 6.79
N LEU A 65 -17.33 -3.91 6.31
CA LEU A 65 -16.50 -5.07 6.67
C LEU A 65 -16.08 -5.07 8.15
N LEU A 66 -15.84 -3.90 8.74
CA LEU A 66 -15.46 -3.79 10.14
C LEU A 66 -16.61 -4.02 11.13
N LEU A 67 -17.86 -4.13 10.65
CA LEU A 67 -18.99 -4.58 11.48
C LEU A 67 -18.98 -6.10 11.68
N GLU A 68 -18.40 -6.85 10.73
CA GLU A 68 -18.41 -8.31 10.71
C GLU A 68 -17.02 -8.91 11.00
N HIS A 69 -15.96 -8.12 10.86
CA HIS A 69 -14.57 -8.53 10.99
C HIS A 69 -13.74 -7.54 11.79
N ASP A 70 -12.73 -8.02 12.52
CA ASP A 70 -11.84 -7.17 13.32
C ASP A 70 -10.95 -6.24 12.47
N ALA A 71 -10.66 -6.64 11.23
CA ALA A 71 -9.83 -5.90 10.31
C ALA A 71 -10.28 -6.05 8.85
N ALA A 72 -10.13 -4.96 8.10
CA ALA A 72 -10.33 -4.91 6.66
C ALA A 72 -9.04 -4.46 5.98
N ILE A 73 -8.75 -5.01 4.81
CA ILE A 73 -7.61 -4.63 3.98
C ILE A 73 -8.14 -3.91 2.75
N GLU A 74 -7.65 -2.69 2.56
CA GLU A 74 -7.82 -1.92 1.34
C GLU A 74 -6.53 -2.01 0.52
N TYR A 75 -6.61 -2.47 -0.71
CA TYR A 75 -5.45 -2.64 -1.57
C TYR A 75 -5.76 -2.32 -3.02
N TRP A 76 -4.73 -1.89 -3.76
CA TRP A 76 -4.87 -1.60 -5.17
C TRP A 76 -4.57 -2.85 -6.01
N GLU A 77 -5.46 -3.15 -6.95
CA GLU A 77 -5.33 -4.27 -7.88
C GLU A 77 -5.74 -3.84 -9.28
N ARG A 78 -4.82 -3.94 -10.24
CA ARG A 78 -5.09 -3.83 -11.69
C ARG A 78 -5.93 -2.59 -12.05
N GLY A 79 -5.61 -1.43 -11.50
CA GLY A 79 -6.36 -0.20 -11.78
C GLY A 79 -7.52 0.08 -10.83
N ARG A 80 -7.82 -0.80 -9.87
CA ARG A 80 -8.98 -0.66 -8.98
C ARG A 80 -8.61 -0.85 -7.52
N LEU A 81 -9.18 -0.01 -6.67
CA LEU A 81 -9.14 -0.19 -5.23
C LEU A 81 -10.09 -1.32 -4.82
N ARG A 82 -9.59 -2.24 -4.00
CA ARG A 82 -10.33 -3.38 -3.46
C ARG A 82 -10.34 -3.29 -1.95
N VAL A 83 -11.48 -3.58 -1.34
CA VAL A 83 -11.60 -3.71 0.11
C VAL A 83 -12.12 -5.11 0.42
N VAL A 84 -11.40 -5.85 1.26
CA VAL A 84 -11.69 -7.24 1.63
C VAL A 84 -11.42 -7.46 3.11
N PRO A 85 -12.01 -8.47 3.77
CA PRO A 85 -11.59 -8.83 5.12
C PRO A 85 -10.15 -9.34 5.13
N GLU A 86 -9.44 -9.19 6.26
CA GLU A 86 -8.03 -9.58 6.39
C GLU A 86 -7.77 -11.05 6.00
N SER A 87 -8.70 -11.95 6.32
CA SER A 87 -8.62 -13.38 5.96
C SER A 87 -8.68 -13.64 4.45
N ALA A 88 -9.31 -12.76 3.67
CA ALA A 88 -9.41 -12.87 2.22
C ALA A 88 -8.34 -12.03 1.49
N ALA A 89 -7.57 -11.24 2.22
CA ALA A 89 -6.55 -10.38 1.64
C ALA A 89 -5.39 -11.21 1.08
N PRO A 90 -4.87 -10.88 -0.10
CA PRO A 90 -3.61 -11.45 -0.55
C PRO A 90 -2.51 -11.02 0.43
N THR A 91 -1.77 -11.98 0.98
CA THR A 91 -0.59 -11.70 1.81
C THR A 91 0.35 -10.80 1.01
N ALA A 92 0.85 -9.72 1.62
CA ALA A 92 1.74 -8.76 0.93
C ALA A 92 2.97 -9.45 0.28
N ARG A 93 3.46 -10.54 0.90
CA ARG A 93 4.51 -11.41 0.37
C ARG A 93 4.14 -12.15 -0.92
N ARG A 94 2.84 -12.41 -1.18
CA ARG A 94 2.34 -13.25 -2.27
C ARG A 94 2.21 -12.52 -3.62
N ARG A 95 2.40 -11.19 -3.69
CA ARG A 95 2.36 -10.44 -4.97
C ARG A 95 3.68 -9.85 -5.44
N ALA A 96 4.74 -9.86 -4.63
CA ALA A 96 6.07 -9.47 -5.10
C ALA A 96 6.71 -10.48 -6.09
N GLY A 97 6.04 -11.60 -6.40
CA GLY A 97 6.62 -12.71 -7.18
C GLY A 97 5.95 -13.07 -8.50
N ALA A 98 4.92 -12.37 -8.99
CA ALA A 98 4.13 -12.88 -10.14
C ALA A 98 3.84 -11.89 -11.27
N HIS A 99 4.46 -10.72 -11.30
CA HIS A 99 4.51 -9.94 -12.53
C HIS A 99 5.88 -9.27 -12.61
N ALA A 100 6.70 -9.71 -13.58
CA ALA A 100 7.75 -8.87 -14.11
C ALA A 100 7.07 -7.57 -14.54
N ALA A 101 7.18 -6.53 -13.71
CA ALA A 101 6.79 -5.20 -14.10
C ALA A 101 7.57 -4.87 -15.39
N PRO A 102 6.94 -4.36 -16.46
CA PRO A 102 7.71 -3.75 -17.52
C PRO A 102 8.54 -2.65 -16.85
N ALA A 103 9.86 -2.71 -17.03
CA ALA A 103 10.77 -1.74 -16.45
C ALA A 103 10.20 -0.33 -16.64
N PRO A 104 10.02 0.48 -15.58
CA PRO A 104 9.70 1.88 -15.75
C PRO A 104 10.80 2.52 -16.59
N PRO A 105 10.49 3.46 -17.49
CA PRO A 105 11.47 4.05 -18.38
C PRO A 105 12.58 4.73 -17.56
N ALA A 106 13.75 4.08 -17.54
CA ALA A 106 15.07 4.64 -17.26
C ALA A 106 15.24 5.59 -16.03
N LEU A 107 14.78 5.21 -14.83
CA LEU A 107 15.02 6.00 -13.59
C LEU A 107 15.65 5.22 -12.43
N LEU A 108 15.99 3.95 -12.60
CA LEU A 108 16.62 3.13 -11.57
C LEU A 108 18.09 2.88 -11.93
N SER A 109 18.99 3.57 -11.22
CA SER A 109 20.43 3.36 -11.36
C SER A 109 20.91 2.43 -10.25
N ARG A 110 21.74 1.45 -10.60
CA ARG A 110 22.36 0.55 -9.63
C ARG A 110 23.45 1.33 -8.88
N GLY A 111 23.32 1.46 -7.57
CA GLY A 111 24.33 2.15 -6.76
C GLY A 111 25.57 1.27 -6.61
N THR A 112 26.61 1.53 -7.38
CA THR A 112 27.96 0.98 -7.12
C THR A 112 28.73 1.96 -6.24
N GLY A 113 29.08 1.53 -5.02
CA GLY A 113 30.06 2.20 -4.15
C GLY A 113 29.52 3.39 -3.38
#